data_AF-A0ABD5SLE8-F1
#
_entry.id   AF-A0ABD5SLE8-F1
#
_cell.length_a   1.000
_cell.length_b   1.000
_cell.length_c   1.000
_cell.angle_alpha   90.00
_cell.angle_beta   90.00
_cell.angle_gamma   90.00
#
_symmetry.space_group_name_H-M   'P 1'
#
loop_
_entity.id
_entity.type
_entity.pdbx_description
1 polymer ?
#
loop_
_entity_poly.entity_id
_entity_poly.type
_entity_poly.pdbx_seq_one_letter_code
_entity_poly.pdbx_strand_id
1 'polypeptide(L)' 'DADARAADHGRSIDTTVVVGQPADAIVDHATENEIDLIVVGSHGRTGFSRVLLGSVAERIARQAPVPVTIVR' A
#
# COMPACT_ATOMS: atom_id res chain seq x y z
N ASP A 1 -12.53 6.86 -12.14
CA ASP A 1 -12.26 5.43 -12.18
C ASP A 1 -10.75 5.21 -12.22
N ALA A 2 -10.22 4.20 -11.51
CA ALA A 2 -8.77 3.96 -11.46
C ALA A 2 -8.26 3.43 -12.82
N ASP A 3 -9.02 2.53 -13.44
CA ASP A 3 -8.69 1.92 -14.74
C ASP A 3 -8.59 2.98 -15.84
N ALA A 4 -9.58 3.88 -15.94
CA ALA A 4 -9.55 4.97 -16.91
C ALA A 4 -8.31 5.87 -16.74
N ARG A 5 -7.93 6.20 -15.49
CA ARG A 5 -6.74 7.02 -15.23
C ARG A 5 -5.44 6.32 -15.60
N ALA A 6 -5.33 5.01 -15.36
CA ALA A 6 -4.15 4.26 -15.77
C ALA A 6 -4.06 4.13 -17.30
N ALA A 7 -5.20 3.89 -17.97
CA ALA A 7 -5.28 3.81 -19.42
C ALA A 7 -4.83 5.12 -20.10
N ASP A 8 -5.23 6.28 -19.58
CA ASP A 8 -4.79 7.61 -20.06
C ASP A 8 -3.26 7.78 -20.01
N HIS A 9 -2.58 7.01 -19.14
CA HIS A 9 -1.12 7.00 -19.00
C HIS A 9 -0.44 5.78 -19.64
N GLY A 10 -1.17 4.96 -20.41
CA GLY A 10 -0.61 3.74 -21.02
C GLY A 10 -0.14 2.73 -19.96
N ARG A 11 -0.90 2.56 -18.88
CA ARG A 11 -0.65 1.61 -17.79
C ARG A 11 -1.85 0.68 -17.61
N SER A 12 -1.58 -0.56 -17.21
CA SER A 12 -2.59 -1.52 -16.77
C SER A 12 -2.71 -1.52 -15.24
N ILE A 13 -3.86 -1.95 -14.74
CA ILE A 13 -4.10 -2.18 -13.31
C ILE A 13 -4.52 -3.63 -13.12
N ASP A 14 -3.93 -4.26 -12.12
CA ASP A 14 -4.37 -5.55 -11.58
C ASP A 14 -4.85 -5.34 -10.14
N THR A 15 -6.02 -5.87 -9.81
CA THR A 15 -6.63 -5.74 -8.48
C THR A 15 -6.72 -7.09 -7.81
N THR A 16 -6.23 -7.18 -6.58
CA THR A 16 -6.30 -8.38 -5.75
C THR A 16 -6.93 -8.05 -4.40
N VAL A 17 -7.81 -8.94 -3.93
CA VAL A 17 -8.41 -8.87 -2.58
C VAL A 17 -7.82 -9.99 -1.73
N VAL A 18 -7.17 -9.62 -0.63
CA VAL A 18 -6.57 -10.56 0.33
C VAL A 18 -7.26 -10.39 1.68
N VAL A 19 -7.48 -11.49 2.39
CA VAL A 19 -8.07 -11.50 3.74
C VAL A 19 -6.97 -11.82 4.75
N GLY A 20 -6.82 -10.96 5.77
CA GLY A 20 -5.82 -11.16 6.82
C GLY A 20 -5.53 -9.87 7.60
N GLN A 21 -4.41 -9.87 8.33
CA GLN A 21 -3.88 -8.65 8.92
C GLN A 21 -3.34 -7.76 7.78
N PRO A 22 -3.82 -6.51 7.61
CA PRO A 22 -3.50 -5.70 6.43
C PRO A 22 -2.01 -5.52 6.09
N ALA A 23 -1.18 -5.19 7.07
CA ALA A 23 0.25 -4.99 6.86
C ALA A 23 0.96 -6.30 6.51
N ASP A 24 0.67 -7.38 7.23
CA ASP A 24 1.27 -8.69 6.97
C ASP A 24 0.86 -9.17 5.57
N ALA A 25 -0.43 -9.10 5.23
CA ALA A 25 -0.94 -9.47 3.91
C ALA A 25 -0.32 -8.67 2.74
N ILE A 26 -0.06 -7.36 2.94
CA ILE A 26 0.61 -6.53 1.92
C ILE A 26 2.08 -6.93 1.76
N VAL A 27 2.79 -7.17 2.87
CA VAL A 27 4.20 -7.57 2.87
C VAL A 27 4.38 -8.95 2.25
N ASP A 28 3.52 -9.91 2.61
CA ASP A 28 3.53 -11.25 2.06
C ASP A 28 3.24 -11.22 0.54
N HIS A 29 2.20 -10.47 0.12
CA HIS A 29 1.90 -10.30 -1.29
C HIS A 29 3.06 -9.70 -2.08
N ALA A 30 3.73 -8.68 -1.54
CA ALA A 30 4.91 -8.09 -2.19
C ALA A 30 6.09 -9.08 -2.30
N THR A 31 6.27 -9.92 -1.29
CA THR A 31 7.31 -10.97 -1.26
C THR A 31 7.02 -12.06 -2.28
N GLU A 32 5.76 -12.43 -2.47
CA GLU A 32 5.32 -13.52 -3.34
C GLU A 32 5.18 -13.11 -4.82
N ASN A 33 5.02 -11.81 -5.13
CA ASN A 33 4.59 -11.35 -6.47
C ASN A 33 5.56 -10.37 -7.16
N GLU A 34 6.88 -10.51 -6.99
CA GLU A 34 7.90 -9.70 -7.68
C GLU A 34 7.63 -8.18 -7.66
N ILE A 35 7.04 -7.66 -6.58
CA ILE A 35 6.73 -6.24 -6.42
C ILE A 35 8.01 -5.49 -6.06
N ASP A 36 8.28 -4.36 -6.73
CA ASP A 36 9.49 -3.54 -6.54
C ASP A 36 9.28 -2.27 -5.71
N LEU A 37 8.02 -1.89 -5.46
CA LEU A 37 7.64 -0.71 -4.68
C LEU A 37 6.26 -0.88 -4.04
N ILE A 38 6.14 -0.51 -2.77
CA ILE A 38 4.86 -0.40 -2.08
C ILE A 38 4.48 1.08 -1.92
N VAL A 39 3.25 1.44 -2.32
CA VAL A 39 2.69 2.79 -2.11
C VAL A 39 1.47 2.69 -1.20
N VAL A 40 1.48 3.40 -0.08
CA VAL A 40 0.39 3.39 0.91
C VAL A 40 0.06 4.78 1.43
N GLY A 41 -1.21 5.00 1.78
CA GLY A 41 -1.63 6.21 2.48
C GLY A 41 -1.20 6.20 3.95
N SER A 42 -0.92 7.38 4.50
CA SER A 42 -0.52 7.57 5.92
C SER A 42 -1.69 7.64 6.90
N HIS A 43 -2.94 7.74 6.43
CA HIS A 43 -4.11 7.93 7.29
C HIS A 43 -5.27 7.01 6.90
N GLY A 44 -6.06 6.61 7.92
CA GLY A 44 -7.34 5.92 7.76
C GLY A 44 -8.53 6.86 8.00
N ARG A 45 -9.74 6.29 8.03
CA ARG A 45 -11.01 7.06 8.19
C ARG A 45 -11.22 7.69 9.57
N THR A 46 -10.42 7.33 10.58
CA THR A 46 -10.52 7.83 11.96
C THR A 46 -9.40 8.84 12.21
N GLY A 47 -9.72 10.12 12.08
CA GLY A 47 -8.77 11.24 12.17
C GLY A 47 -8.03 11.33 13.50
N PHE A 48 -6.83 10.75 13.57
CA PHE A 48 -5.87 11.03 14.64
C PHE A 48 -4.97 12.19 14.21
N SER A 49 -5.33 13.40 14.65
CA SER A 49 -4.63 14.66 14.36
C SER A 49 -3.20 14.76 14.92
N ARG A 50 -2.63 13.67 15.47
CA ARG A 50 -1.31 13.65 16.14
C ARG A 50 -0.40 12.49 15.74
N VAL A 51 -0.84 11.55 14.90
CA VAL A 51 -0.02 10.41 14.48
C VAL A 51 0.62 10.72 13.14
N LEU A 52 1.95 10.76 13.07
CA LEU A 52 2.70 11.11 11.85
C LEU A 52 2.66 10.00 10.78
N LEU A 53 2.40 8.74 11.17
CA LEU A 53 2.28 7.57 10.28
C LEU A 53 1.21 6.60 10.81
N GLY A 54 0.18 6.29 10.02
CA GLY A 54 -0.84 5.31 10.41
C GLY A 54 -0.23 3.93 10.70
N SER A 55 -0.82 3.18 11.64
CA SER A 55 -0.25 1.92 12.16
C SER A 55 0.02 0.86 11.09
N VAL A 56 -0.80 0.81 10.04
CA VAL A 56 -0.58 -0.08 8.89
C VAL A 56 0.63 0.36 8.08
N ALA A 57 0.71 1.65 7.72
CA ALA A 57 1.83 2.18 6.95
C ALA A 57 3.16 2.08 7.72
N GLU A 58 3.14 2.30 9.04
CA GLU A 58 4.32 2.13 9.90
C GLU A 58 4.82 0.68 9.88
N ARG A 59 3.91 -0.29 10.05
CA ARG A 59 4.26 -1.71 10.07
C ARG A 59 4.81 -2.17 8.72
N ILE A 60 4.20 -1.76 7.61
CA ILE A 60 4.69 -2.04 6.25
C ILE A 60 6.10 -1.47 6.06
N ALA A 61 6.32 -0.19 6.39
CA ALA A 61 7.63 0.44 6.23
C ALA A 61 8.75 -0.23 7.02
N ARG A 62 8.42 -0.89 8.13
CA ARG A 62 9.37 -1.62 8.97
C ARG A 62 9.71 -3.02 8.43
N GLN A 63 8.79 -3.65 7.71
CA GLN A 63 8.85 -5.08 7.38
C GLN A 63 8.99 -5.37 5.89
N ALA A 64 8.68 -4.41 5.01
CA ALA A 64 8.67 -4.62 3.57
C ALA A 64 10.05 -5.04 3.03
N PRO A 65 10.09 -6.00 2.09
CA PRO A 65 11.32 -6.38 1.41
C PRO A 65 11.79 -5.33 0.38
N VAL A 66 10.95 -4.34 0.09
CA VAL A 66 11.14 -3.33 -0.95
C VAL A 66 10.88 -1.92 -0.44
N PRO A 67 11.33 -0.87 -1.16
CA PRO A 67 11.04 0.51 -0.79
C PRO A 67 9.54 0.77 -0.57
N VAL A 68 9.24 1.65 0.40
CA VAL A 68 7.87 2.04 0.74
C VAL A 68 7.71 3.54 0.59
N THR A 69 6.77 3.96 -0.26
CA THR A 69 6.34 5.36 -0.37
C THR A 69 5.06 5.58 0.42
N ILE A 70 5.13 6.49 1.40
CA ILE A 70 3.98 6.84 2.23
C ILE A 70 3.44 8.21 1.80
N VAL A 71 2.19 8.23 1.34
CA VAL A 71 1.52 9.44 0.85
C VAL A 71 0.64 10.04 1.95
N ARG A 72 0.62 11.37 2.05
CA ARG A 72 -0.22 12.14 2.98
C ARG A 72 -1.53 12.58 2.36
#